data_AF-A0A7S1DHN0-F1
#
_entry.id   AF-A0A7S1DHN0-F1
#
_cell.length_a   1.000
_cell.length_b   1.000
_cell.length_c   1.000
_cell.angle_alpha   90.00
_cell.angle_beta   90.00
_cell.angle_gamma   90.00
#
_symmetry.space_group_name_H-M   'P 1'
#
loop_
_entity.id
_entity.type
_entity.pdbx_description
1 polymer ?
#
loop_
_entity_poly.entity_id
_entity_poly.type
_entity_poly.pdbx_seq_one_letter_code
_entity_poly.pdbx_strand_id
1 'polypeptide(L)'
;RNEREREEMKGGGSSSGAGGSSSAGASSSAFAAKEENVAGTALDDEEAMGRAENFLGVHPVRLVDDIYNFVTVYIKRSVDMLESTLMDDSETKESAIEVSQGCSGCQARLVASLDKNVDKFELYVVRNCLRVPAHIDESSALAIASAGNV
;
A
#
# COMPACT_ATOMS: atom_id res chain seq x y z
N ARG A 1 -38.07 0.55 46.02
CA ARG A 1 -38.67 -0.19 47.16
C ARG A 1 -39.66 -1.16 46.57
N ASN A 2 -39.42 -2.44 46.33
CA ASN A 2 -38.30 -3.38 46.44
C ASN A 2 -38.53 -4.31 45.22
N GLU A 3 -37.53 -4.71 44.46
CA GLU A 3 -36.71 -5.88 44.78
C GLU A 3 -35.32 -5.72 44.17
N ARG A 4 -34.35 -5.64 45.08
CA ARG A 4 -32.92 -5.73 44.85
C ARG A 4 -32.52 -7.20 45.03
N GLU A 5 -31.47 -7.58 44.30
CA GLU A 5 -30.37 -8.42 44.80
C GLU A 5 -30.70 -9.85 45.23
N ARG A 6 -30.41 -10.80 44.33
CA ARG A 6 -29.87 -12.15 44.59
C ARG A 6 -29.81 -12.89 43.23
N GLU A 7 -28.71 -13.41 42.70
CA GLU A 7 -27.45 -13.85 43.29
C GLU A 7 -26.32 -13.69 42.28
N GLU A 8 -25.28 -12.97 42.70
CA GLU A 8 -23.91 -13.25 42.30
C GLU A 8 -23.47 -14.62 42.85
N MET A 9 -22.41 -15.15 42.23
CA MET A 9 -21.46 -16.16 42.72
C MET A 9 -21.78 -17.63 42.46
N LYS A 10 -21.12 -18.16 41.43
CA LYS A 10 -20.03 -19.16 41.54
C LYS A 10 -19.44 -19.36 40.15
N GLY A 11 -18.21 -18.92 39.90
CA GLY A 11 -17.00 -19.72 40.11
C GLY A 11 -16.64 -20.36 38.76
N GLY A 12 -15.53 -20.05 38.10
CA GLY A 12 -14.16 -20.01 38.59
C GLY A 12 -13.40 -21.10 37.82
N GLY A 13 -12.24 -20.78 37.25
CA GLY A 13 -11.30 -21.79 36.73
C GLY A 13 -10.72 -21.52 35.35
N SER A 14 -9.63 -20.76 35.34
CA SER A 14 -8.34 -21.04 34.70
C SER A 14 -8.28 -21.91 33.43
N SER A 15 -7.66 -21.37 32.37
CA SER A 15 -6.47 -21.94 31.70
C SER A 15 -6.18 -21.09 30.45
N SER A 16 -4.98 -20.48 30.38
CA SER A 16 -3.83 -20.97 29.60
C SER A 16 -3.76 -20.34 28.21
N GLY A 17 -2.57 -19.86 27.84
CA GLY A 17 -2.22 -19.71 26.43
C GLY A 17 -1.71 -18.33 26.07
N ALA A 18 -0.44 -18.10 26.37
CA ALA A 18 0.37 -17.11 25.67
C ALA A 18 0.33 -17.37 24.15
N GLY A 19 0.28 -16.31 23.35
CA GLY A 19 0.27 -16.42 21.90
C GLY A 19 0.28 -15.07 21.21
N GLY A 20 1.26 -14.22 21.54
CA GLY A 20 1.58 -13.07 20.71
C GLY A 20 2.27 -13.55 19.43
N SER A 21 1.55 -13.58 18.32
CA SER A 21 2.14 -13.81 17.00
C SER A 21 2.55 -12.46 16.41
N SER A 22 3.71 -11.97 16.83
CA SER A 22 4.49 -11.00 16.06
C SER A 22 5.05 -11.72 14.83
N SER A 23 4.34 -11.67 13.70
CA SER A 23 4.92 -12.04 12.42
C SER A 23 5.73 -10.86 11.89
N ALA A 24 6.94 -10.72 12.44
CA ALA A 24 8.03 -10.04 11.75
C ALA A 24 8.37 -10.87 10.50
N GLY A 25 7.78 -10.51 9.38
CA GLY A 25 8.12 -11.05 8.07
C GLY A 25 9.42 -10.41 7.58
N ALA A 26 10.55 -10.83 8.15
CA ALA A 26 11.84 -10.64 7.52
C ALA A 26 11.86 -11.49 6.24
N SER A 27 11.51 -10.89 5.10
CA SER A 27 11.69 -11.53 3.81
C SER A 27 13.12 -11.30 3.34
N SER A 28 14.04 -12.04 3.94
CA SER A 28 15.36 -12.30 3.38
C SER A 28 15.19 -13.20 2.15
N SER A 29 15.07 -12.62 0.96
CA SER A 29 15.22 -13.37 -0.29
C SER A 29 16.70 -13.41 -0.67
N ALA A 30 17.29 -14.58 -0.50
CA ALA A 30 18.64 -14.91 -0.93
C ALA A 30 18.80 -14.66 -2.44
N PHE A 31 19.53 -13.60 -2.80
CA PHE A 31 20.13 -13.42 -4.11
C PHE A 31 21.53 -14.06 -4.10
N ALA A 32 21.58 -15.38 -4.21
CA ALA A 32 22.81 -16.09 -4.50
C ALA A 32 23.11 -15.99 -6.01
N ALA A 33 23.53 -14.80 -6.45
CA ALA A 33 24.24 -14.60 -7.72
C ALA A 33 24.96 -13.24 -7.73
N LYS A 34 26.30 -13.29 -7.73
CA LYS A 34 27.23 -12.24 -8.19
C LYS A 34 27.49 -11.07 -7.23
N GLU A 35 28.21 -11.37 -6.14
CA GLU A 35 28.60 -10.41 -5.08
C GLU A 35 29.60 -9.30 -5.47
N GLU A 36 30.11 -9.26 -6.71
CA GLU A 36 31.17 -8.27 -7.05
C GLU A 36 30.66 -6.96 -7.68
N ASN A 37 29.35 -6.82 -7.95
CA ASN A 37 28.81 -5.64 -8.66
C ASN A 37 27.59 -4.97 -8.00
N VAL A 38 27.17 -5.44 -6.82
CA VAL A 38 25.94 -4.96 -6.15
C VAL A 38 26.16 -3.63 -5.42
N ALA A 39 27.36 -3.40 -4.90
CA ALA A 39 27.70 -2.19 -4.16
C ALA A 39 27.76 -0.94 -5.06
N GLY A 40 28.24 -1.07 -6.30
CA GLY A 40 28.27 0.03 -7.28
C GLY A 40 26.85 0.45 -7.69
N THR A 41 25.96 -0.51 -7.93
CA THR A 41 24.58 -0.23 -8.34
C THR A 41 23.74 0.47 -7.26
N ALA A 42 24.01 0.21 -5.98
CA ALA A 42 23.24 0.80 -4.88
C ALA A 42 23.55 2.29 -4.69
N LEU A 43 24.85 2.65 -4.75
CA LEU A 43 25.29 4.05 -4.69
C LEU A 43 24.78 4.85 -5.91
N ASP A 44 24.84 4.24 -7.10
CA ASP A 44 24.33 4.85 -8.33
C ASP A 44 22.80 5.07 -8.28
N ASP A 45 22.06 4.17 -7.64
CA ASP A 45 20.60 4.27 -7.51
C ASP A 45 20.21 5.34 -6.45
N GLU A 46 20.97 5.49 -5.36
CA GLU A 46 20.74 6.54 -4.34
C GLU A 46 21.03 7.94 -4.89
N GLU A 47 22.15 8.12 -5.61
CA GLU A 47 22.44 9.39 -6.29
C GLU A 47 21.42 9.72 -7.38
N ALA A 48 20.95 8.72 -8.14
CA ALA A 48 19.91 8.91 -9.14
C ALA A 48 18.58 9.34 -8.52
N MET A 49 18.26 8.82 -7.33
CA MET A 49 17.07 9.19 -6.58
C MET A 49 17.16 10.63 -6.06
N GLY A 50 18.32 11.03 -5.52
CA GLY A 50 18.56 12.41 -5.09
C GLY A 50 18.49 13.41 -6.26
N ARG A 51 19.04 13.06 -7.43
CA ARG A 51 18.89 13.87 -8.65
C ARG A 51 17.43 14.02 -9.07
N ALA A 52 16.66 12.93 -9.01
CA ALA A 52 15.25 12.96 -9.35
C ALA A 52 14.43 13.82 -8.39
N GLU A 53 14.70 13.75 -7.09
CA GLU A 53 14.03 14.59 -6.09
C GLU A 53 14.27 16.08 -6.33
N ASN A 54 15.53 16.48 -6.58
CA ASN A 54 15.88 17.86 -6.87
C ASN A 54 15.22 18.36 -8.17
N PHE A 55 15.26 17.54 -9.22
CA PHE A 55 14.71 17.89 -10.54
C PHE A 55 13.18 17.94 -10.57
N LEU A 56 12.50 16.98 -9.96
CA LEU A 56 11.04 16.85 -9.98
C LEU A 56 10.38 17.66 -8.84
N GLY A 57 11.14 18.11 -7.85
CA GLY A 57 10.65 18.76 -6.64
C GLY A 57 9.86 17.84 -5.70
N VAL A 58 9.85 16.53 -5.98
CA VAL A 58 9.12 15.51 -5.23
C VAL A 58 9.98 14.26 -5.17
N HIS A 59 10.08 13.66 -3.98
CA HIS A 59 10.74 12.38 -3.80
C HIS A 59 9.97 11.27 -4.56
N PRO A 60 10.59 10.53 -5.50
CA PRO A 60 9.90 9.53 -6.34
C PRO A 60 9.07 8.50 -5.57
N VAL A 61 9.57 8.00 -4.43
CA VAL A 61 8.84 7.04 -3.59
C VAL A 61 7.57 7.65 -2.99
N ARG A 62 7.59 8.94 -2.60
CA ARG A 62 6.39 9.61 -2.06
C ARG A 62 5.27 9.70 -3.10
N LEU A 63 5.61 9.93 -4.36
CA LEU A 63 4.62 9.92 -5.44
C LEU A 63 3.94 8.55 -5.55
N VAL A 64 4.71 7.47 -5.43
CA VAL A 64 4.15 6.11 -5.48
C VAL A 64 3.30 5.82 -4.24
N ASP A 65 3.72 6.25 -3.06
CA ASP A 65 2.92 6.17 -1.82
C ASP A 65 1.57 6.89 -1.97
N ASP A 66 1.57 8.10 -2.55
CA ASP A 66 0.35 8.86 -2.81
C ASP A 66 -0.57 8.14 -3.81
N ILE A 67 -0.01 7.51 -4.84
CA ILE A 67 -0.77 6.67 -5.78
C ILE A 67 -1.37 5.46 -5.07
N TYR A 68 -0.58 4.75 -4.24
CA TYR A 68 -1.05 3.61 -3.47
C TYR A 68 -2.23 4.00 -2.56
N ASN A 69 -2.08 5.10 -1.84
CA ASN A 69 -3.10 5.63 -0.94
C ASN A 69 -4.36 6.02 -1.71
N PHE A 70 -4.21 6.70 -2.86
CA PHE A 70 -5.32 7.08 -3.72
C PHE A 70 -6.11 5.87 -4.22
N VAL A 71 -5.42 4.86 -4.76
CA VAL A 71 -6.07 3.65 -5.29
C VAL A 71 -6.72 2.85 -4.16
N THR A 72 -6.10 2.78 -2.99
CA THR A 72 -6.68 2.10 -1.82
C THR A 72 -8.00 2.75 -1.38
N VAL A 73 -8.05 4.08 -1.32
CA VAL A 73 -9.29 4.81 -1.03
C VAL A 73 -10.34 4.56 -2.11
N TYR A 74 -9.93 4.54 -3.38
CA TYR A 74 -10.84 4.26 -4.50
C TYR A 74 -11.43 2.85 -4.44
N ILE A 75 -10.62 1.83 -4.14
CA ILE A 75 -11.09 0.44 -3.96
C ILE A 75 -12.15 0.37 -2.86
N LYS A 76 -11.87 0.92 -1.68
CA LYS A 76 -12.81 0.92 -0.54
C LYS A 76 -14.15 1.54 -0.95
N ARG A 77 -14.12 2.75 -1.51
CA ARG A 77 -15.33 3.44 -1.98
C ARG A 77 -16.11 2.64 -3.02
N SER A 78 -15.41 2.00 -3.96
CA SER A 78 -16.07 1.21 -5.01
C SER A 78 -16.75 -0.04 -4.45
N VAL A 79 -16.14 -0.69 -3.44
CA VAL A 79 -16.75 -1.84 -2.76
C VAL A 79 -17.92 -1.41 -1.89
N ASP A 80 -17.82 -0.28 -1.18
CA ASP A 80 -18.92 0.28 -0.40
C ASP A 80 -20.14 0.61 -1.29
N MET A 81 -19.88 1.20 -2.47
CA MET A 81 -20.93 1.48 -3.46
C MET A 81 -21.54 0.19 -4.03
N LEU A 82 -20.72 -0.82 -4.28
CA LEU A 82 -21.20 -2.13 -4.74
C LEU A 82 -22.09 -2.78 -3.67
N GLU A 83 -21.66 -2.80 -2.41
CA GLU A 83 -22.45 -3.32 -1.30
C GLU A 83 -23.78 -2.56 -1.17
N SER A 84 -23.75 -1.23 -1.19
CA SER A 84 -24.97 -0.40 -1.16
C SER A 84 -25.93 -0.75 -2.30
N THR A 85 -25.42 -0.91 -3.52
CA THR A 85 -26.24 -1.23 -4.70
C THR A 85 -26.84 -2.64 -4.58
N LEU A 86 -26.08 -3.61 -4.04
CA LEU A 86 -26.58 -4.96 -3.79
C LEU A 86 -27.61 -4.98 -2.65
N MET A 87 -27.56 -4.07 -1.69
CA MET A 87 -28.56 -3.99 -0.60
C MET A 87 -29.88 -3.35 -1.03
N ASP A 88 -29.90 -2.64 -2.16
CA ASP A 88 -31.11 -2.04 -2.73
C ASP A 88 -31.99 -3.08 -3.44
N ASP A 89 -31.41 -4.19 -3.92
CA ASP A 89 -32.15 -5.29 -4.53
C ASP A 89 -32.77 -6.22 -3.47
N SER A 90 -34.05 -6.58 -3.68
CA SER A 90 -34.85 -7.30 -2.68
C SER A 90 -34.38 -8.74 -2.44
N GLU A 91 -33.83 -9.39 -3.48
CA GLU A 91 -33.38 -10.79 -3.41
C GLU A 91 -32.06 -10.90 -2.60
N THR A 92 -31.09 -10.04 -2.90
CA THR A 92 -29.81 -9.98 -2.20
C THR A 92 -29.92 -9.44 -0.78
N LYS A 93 -30.94 -8.63 -0.48
CA LYS A 93 -31.20 -8.11 0.87
C LYS A 93 -31.57 -9.20 1.88
N GLU A 94 -32.21 -10.29 1.43
CA GLU A 94 -32.48 -11.45 2.29
C GLU A 94 -31.17 -12.13 2.74
N SER A 95 -30.10 -12.00 1.96
CA SER A 95 -28.76 -12.52 2.20
C SER A 95 -27.74 -11.44 2.59
N ALA A 96 -28.17 -10.36 3.24
CA ALA A 96 -27.33 -9.20 3.56
C ALA A 96 -26.00 -9.56 4.28
N ILE A 97 -26.01 -10.54 5.18
CA ILE A 97 -24.81 -10.99 5.89
C ILE A 97 -23.78 -11.58 4.91
N GLU A 98 -24.22 -12.41 3.98
CA GLU A 98 -23.36 -13.04 2.97
C GLU A 98 -22.83 -12.01 1.98
N VAL A 99 -23.65 -11.06 1.57
CA VAL A 99 -23.24 -9.95 0.70
C VAL A 99 -22.15 -9.12 1.37
N SER A 100 -22.31 -8.76 2.64
CA SER A 100 -21.32 -7.97 3.38
C SER A 100 -19.99 -8.71 3.57
N GLN A 101 -20.05 -10.01 3.87
CA GLN A 101 -18.86 -10.86 3.95
C GLN A 101 -18.17 -11.00 2.58
N GLY A 102 -18.95 -11.16 1.51
CA GLY A 102 -18.46 -11.20 0.14
C GLY A 102 -17.76 -9.91 -0.29
N CYS A 103 -18.35 -8.76 0.01
CA CYS A 103 -17.78 -7.43 -0.26
C CYS A 103 -16.48 -7.21 0.54
N SER A 104 -16.50 -7.53 1.84
CA SER A 104 -15.31 -7.48 2.70
C SER A 104 -14.17 -8.37 2.18
N GLY A 105 -14.50 -9.60 1.75
CA GLY A 105 -13.53 -10.52 1.15
C GLY A 105 -13.02 -10.04 -0.21
N CYS A 106 -13.88 -9.44 -1.03
CA CYS A 106 -13.51 -8.83 -2.30
C CYS A 106 -12.52 -7.68 -2.08
N GLN A 107 -12.82 -6.76 -1.17
CA GLN A 107 -11.94 -5.66 -0.80
C GLN A 107 -10.57 -6.17 -0.35
N ALA A 108 -10.52 -7.16 0.55
CA ALA A 108 -9.27 -7.72 1.05
C ALA A 108 -8.42 -8.31 -0.09
N ARG A 109 -9.04 -9.02 -1.05
CA ARG A 109 -8.35 -9.58 -2.21
C ARG A 109 -7.85 -8.50 -3.17
N LEU A 110 -8.63 -7.44 -3.39
CA LEU A 110 -8.23 -6.31 -4.23
C LEU A 110 -7.04 -5.57 -3.62
N VAL A 111 -7.04 -5.31 -2.31
CA VAL A 111 -5.89 -4.68 -1.62
C VAL A 111 -4.67 -5.59 -1.67
N ALA A 112 -4.80 -6.88 -1.36
CA ALA A 112 -3.67 -7.81 -1.43
C ALA A 112 -3.09 -7.97 -2.86
N SER A 113 -3.93 -7.80 -3.89
CA SER A 113 -3.47 -7.73 -5.29
C SER A 113 -2.84 -6.39 -5.61
N LEU A 114 -3.36 -5.29 -5.05
CA LEU A 114 -2.81 -3.95 -5.22
C LEU A 114 -1.39 -3.91 -4.68
N ASP A 115 -1.15 -4.38 -3.46
CA ASP A 115 0.18 -4.41 -2.82
C ASP A 115 1.24 -5.01 -3.77
N LYS A 116 1.02 -6.25 -4.22
CA LYS A 116 1.96 -6.97 -5.10
C LYS A 116 2.21 -6.29 -6.45
N ASN A 117 1.20 -5.59 -6.96
CA ASN A 117 1.29 -4.91 -8.25
C ASN A 117 1.95 -3.55 -8.10
N VAL A 118 1.67 -2.84 -7.01
CA VAL A 118 2.26 -1.54 -6.71
C VAL A 118 3.73 -1.70 -6.35
N ASP A 119 4.14 -2.75 -5.64
CA ASP A 119 5.57 -3.04 -5.40
C ASP A 119 6.37 -3.13 -6.72
N LYS A 120 5.81 -3.84 -7.72
CA LYS A 120 6.44 -3.98 -9.05
C LYS A 120 6.39 -2.68 -9.84
N PHE A 121 5.29 -1.96 -9.73
CA PHE A 121 5.11 -0.65 -10.35
C PHE A 121 6.10 0.37 -9.78
N GLU A 122 6.27 0.42 -8.47
CA GLU A 122 7.23 1.27 -7.77
C GLU A 122 8.63 1.03 -8.33
N LEU A 123 9.06 -0.24 -8.33
CA LEU A 123 10.37 -0.62 -8.83
C LEU A 123 10.56 -0.20 -10.30
N TYR A 124 9.53 -0.38 -11.13
CA TYR A 124 9.59 0.00 -12.54
C TYR A 124 9.67 1.52 -12.72
N VAL A 125 8.80 2.27 -12.05
CA VAL A 125 8.67 3.72 -12.18
C VAL A 125 9.92 4.43 -11.68
N VAL A 126 10.43 4.05 -10.50
CA VAL A 126 11.66 4.62 -9.94
C VAL A 126 12.86 4.35 -10.84
N ARG A 127 12.97 3.16 -11.43
CA ARG A 127 14.13 2.80 -12.27
C ARG A 127 14.07 3.37 -13.68
N ASN A 128 12.88 3.53 -14.27
CA ASN A 128 12.74 3.82 -15.70
C ASN A 128 12.07 5.16 -16.01
N CYS A 129 11.11 5.60 -15.20
CA CYS A 129 10.32 6.79 -15.50
C CYS A 129 10.81 8.02 -14.73
N LEU A 130 11.10 7.85 -13.43
CA LEU A 130 11.51 8.93 -12.54
C LEU A 130 13.03 9.00 -12.37
N ARG A 131 13.78 8.47 -13.33
CA ARG A 131 15.24 8.51 -13.33
C ARG A 131 15.72 9.67 -14.19
N VAL A 132 16.43 10.61 -13.59
CA VAL A 132 17.05 11.72 -14.33
C VAL A 132 18.42 11.28 -14.84
N PRO A 133 18.64 11.29 -16.18
CA PRO A 133 19.94 10.97 -16.75
C PRO A 133 21.02 11.95 -16.27
N ALA A 134 22.22 11.44 -16.02
CA ALA A 134 23.33 12.25 -15.46
C ALA A 134 23.86 13.37 -16.37
N HIS A 135 23.40 13.44 -17.63
CA HIS A 135 23.76 14.49 -18.58
C HIS A 135 22.72 15.62 -18.66
N ILE A 136 21.61 15.49 -17.93
CA ILE A 136 20.56 16.49 -17.83
C ILE A 136 20.67 17.11 -16.43
N ASP A 137 21.23 18.30 -16.38
CA ASP A 137 21.42 19.07 -15.16
C ASP A 137 20.25 20.06 -15.02
N GLU A 138 19.95 20.52 -13.80
CA GLU A 138 18.90 21.53 -13.55
C GLU A 138 19.06 22.78 -14.44
N SER A 139 20.31 23.14 -14.73
CA SER A 139 20.66 24.31 -15.55
C SER A 139 20.24 24.14 -17.02
N SER A 140 20.32 22.93 -17.58
CA SER A 140 19.89 22.66 -18.96
C SER A 140 18.37 22.53 -19.09
N ALA A 141 17.66 22.05 -18.07
CA ALA A 141 16.19 22.03 -18.08
C ALA A 141 15.57 23.43 -17.96
N LEU A 142 16.12 24.30 -17.11
CA LEU A 142 15.74 25.72 -17.05
C LEU A 142 16.05 26.46 -18.37
N ALA A 143 17.17 26.13 -19.03
CA ALA A 143 17.50 26.67 -20.34
C ALA A 143 16.52 26.22 -21.44
N ILE A 144 16.04 24.97 -21.39
CA ILE A 144 15.02 24.46 -22.34
C ILE A 144 13.64 25.07 -22.05
N ALA A 145 13.23 25.16 -20.79
CA ALA A 145 11.93 25.74 -20.41
C ALA A 145 11.84 27.24 -20.73
N SER A 146 12.96 27.97 -20.63
CA SER A 146 13.04 29.38 -21.03
C SER A 146 13.16 29.58 -22.54
N ALA A 147 13.75 28.63 -23.28
CA ALA A 147 13.83 28.67 -24.74
C ALA A 147 12.49 28.36 -25.44
N GLY A 148 11.56 27.65 -24.79
CA GLY A 148 10.24 27.33 -25.32
C GLY A 148 9.17 28.42 -25.15
N ASN A 149 9.52 29.56 -24.55
CA ASN A 149 8.58 30.65 -24.23
C ASN A 149 8.71 31.85 -25.20
N VAL A 150 9.12 31.60 -26.46
CA VAL A 150 9.20 32.58 -27.56
C VAL A 150 8.03 32.39 -28.52
#